data_AF-A0AA47EKB9-F1
#
_entry.id   AF-A0AA47EKB9-F1
#
_cell.length_a   1.000
_cell.length_b   1.000
_cell.length_c   1.000
_cell.angle_alpha   90.00
_cell.angle_beta   90.00
_cell.angle_gamma   90.00
#
_symmetry.space_group_name_H-M   'P 1'
#
loop_
_entity.id
_entity.type
_entity.pdbx_description
1 polymer ?
#
loop_
_entity_poly.entity_id
_entity_poly.type
_entity_poly.pdbx_seq_one_letter_code
_entity_poly.pdbx_strand_id
1 'polypeptide(L)'
;MEEVKFLEQAVSDWNKAQMIRMFAEDMEKELSKVVDNAKKEKILRWLEWSRNKADWLDPLTAKEDELLGKSKHIFDIINEDNI
;
A
#
# COMPACT_ATOMS: atom_id res chain seq x y z
N MET A 1 -15.53 -22.05 2.65
CA MET A 1 -14.07 -22.36 2.51
C MET A 1 -13.38 -21.34 1.62
N GLU A 2 -14.08 -20.82 0.61
CA GLU A 2 -13.60 -19.71 -0.22
C GLU A 2 -13.66 -18.36 0.52
N GLU A 3 -14.66 -18.12 1.40
CA GLU A 3 -14.73 -16.86 2.17
C GLU A 3 -13.54 -16.71 3.13
N VAL A 4 -13.12 -17.83 3.73
CA VAL A 4 -11.94 -17.85 4.61
C VAL A 4 -10.67 -17.50 3.84
N LYS A 5 -10.49 -18.04 2.62
CA LYS A 5 -9.34 -17.72 1.77
C LYS A 5 -9.34 -16.25 1.35
N PHE A 6 -10.52 -15.71 1.03
CA PHE A 6 -10.67 -14.29 0.71
C PHE A 6 -10.29 -13.41 1.90
N LEU A 7 -10.80 -13.73 3.10
CA LEU A 7 -10.45 -13.01 4.32
C LEU A 7 -8.95 -13.07 4.61
N GLU A 8 -8.33 -14.25 4.48
CA GLU A 8 -6.88 -14.43 4.64
C GLU A 8 -6.09 -13.56 3.66
N GLN A 9 -6.53 -13.50 2.40
CA GLN A 9 -5.90 -12.66 1.38
C GLN A 9 -6.04 -11.17 1.72
N ALA A 10 -7.25 -10.72 2.08
CA ALA A 10 -7.49 -9.32 2.45
C ALA A 10 -6.66 -8.90 3.68
N VAL A 11 -6.58 -9.75 4.71
CA VAL A 11 -5.74 -9.50 5.89
C VAL A 11 -4.26 -9.47 5.51
N SER A 12 -3.81 -10.37 4.62
CA SER A 12 -2.43 -10.39 4.13
C SER A 12 -2.06 -9.09 3.42
N ASP A 13 -2.93 -8.62 2.53
CA ASP A 13 -2.67 -7.43 1.71
C ASP A 13 -2.76 -6.14 2.55
N TRP A 14 -3.74 -6.05 3.44
CA TRP A 14 -3.79 -5.00 4.45
C TRP A 14 -2.51 -4.96 5.29
N ASN A 15 -2.06 -6.10 5.81
CA ASN A 15 -0.85 -6.15 6.63
C ASN A 15 0.40 -5.72 5.86
N LYS A 16 0.57 -6.16 4.61
CA LYS A 16 1.67 -5.71 3.75
C LYS A 16 1.62 -4.20 3.54
N ALA A 17 0.44 -3.63 3.28
CA ALA A 17 0.27 -2.19 3.11
C ALA A 17 0.69 -1.41 4.37
N GLN A 18 0.28 -1.87 5.57
CA GLN A 18 0.74 -1.29 6.83
C GLN A 18 2.26 -1.35 6.96
N MET A 19 2.87 -2.51 6.71
CA MET A 19 4.33 -2.68 6.81
C MET A 19 5.09 -1.76 5.84
N ILE A 20 4.60 -1.57 4.62
CA ILE A 20 5.21 -0.65 3.64
C ILE A 20 5.14 0.79 4.15
N ARG A 21 3.98 1.23 4.67
CA ARG A 21 3.82 2.59 5.20
C ARG A 21 4.75 2.84 6.39
N MET A 22 4.81 1.89 7.34
CA MET A 22 5.73 1.95 8.49
C MET A 22 7.19 2.02 8.03
N PHE A 23 7.59 1.16 7.09
CA PHE A 23 8.95 1.19 6.56
C PHE A 23 9.29 2.52 5.88
N ALA A 24 8.35 3.08 5.11
CA ALA A 24 8.53 4.37 4.45
C ALA A 24 8.70 5.51 5.46
N GLU A 25 7.91 5.52 6.53
CA GLU A 25 8.06 6.48 7.64
C GLU A 25 9.42 6.35 8.34
N ASP A 26 9.87 5.13 8.62
CA ASP A 26 11.16 4.91 9.26
C ASP A 26 12.33 5.32 8.36
N MET A 27 12.27 5.01 7.07
CA MET A 27 13.26 5.49 6.10
C MET A 27 13.29 7.02 5.97
N GLU A 28 12.15 7.68 6.07
CA GLU A 28 12.08 9.14 6.02
C GLU A 28 12.75 9.81 7.23
N LYS A 29 12.71 9.18 8.40
CA LYS A 29 13.47 9.66 9.58
C LYS A 29 14.98 9.55 9.35
N GLU A 30 15.40 8.49 8.68
CA GLU A 30 16.80 8.22 8.34
C GLU A 30 17.34 9.14 7.22
N LEU A 31 16.46 9.80 6.47
CA LEU A 31 16.84 10.68 5.36
C LEU A 31 17.70 11.88 5.79
N SER A 32 17.59 12.29 7.05
CA SER A 32 18.43 13.34 7.64
C SER A 32 19.93 13.02 7.59
N LYS A 33 20.29 11.73 7.50
CA LYS A 33 21.67 11.24 7.42
C LYS A 33 22.23 11.27 5.99
N VAL A 34 21.39 11.54 4.98
CA VAL A 34 21.79 11.59 3.57
C VAL A 34 22.25 13.01 3.22
N VAL A 35 23.56 13.17 2.98
CA VAL A 35 24.17 14.47 2.66
C VAL A 35 23.98 14.87 1.19
N ASP A 36 23.93 13.89 0.28
CA ASP A 36 23.74 14.13 -1.15
C ASP A 36 22.26 14.47 -1.43
N ASN A 37 22.00 15.72 -1.77
CA ASN A 37 20.67 16.22 -2.10
C ASN A 37 20.04 15.50 -3.31
N ALA A 38 20.83 15.18 -4.35
CA ALA A 38 20.30 14.47 -5.52
C ALA A 38 19.87 13.03 -5.16
N LYS A 39 20.63 12.38 -4.26
CA LYS A 39 20.25 11.08 -3.70
C LYS A 39 19.02 11.19 -2.82
N LYS A 40 18.95 12.21 -1.94
CA LYS A 40 17.80 12.47 -1.06
C LYS A 40 16.50 12.61 -1.86
N GLU A 41 16.52 13.40 -2.92
CA GLU A 41 15.38 13.58 -3.83
C GLU A 41 14.93 12.28 -4.50
N LYS A 42 15.87 11.42 -4.90
CA LYS A 42 15.52 10.10 -5.45
C LYS A 42 14.83 9.22 -4.41
N ILE A 43 15.27 9.25 -3.16
CA ILE A 43 14.67 8.46 -2.09
C ILE A 43 13.27 9.00 -1.76
N LEU A 44 13.09 10.32 -1.68
CA LEU A 44 11.77 10.93 -1.45
C LEU A 44 10.74 10.48 -2.51
N ARG A 45 11.10 10.50 -3.79
CA ARG A 45 10.22 10.00 -4.87
C ARG A 45 9.92 8.52 -4.72
N TRP A 46 10.88 7.71 -4.31
CA TRP A 46 10.67 6.28 -4.07
C TRP A 46 9.74 6.04 -2.87
N LEU A 47 9.85 6.84 -1.80
CA LEU A 47 8.98 6.77 -0.63
C LEU A 47 7.54 7.15 -0.99
N GLU A 48 7.35 8.20 -1.76
CA GLU A 48 6.03 8.60 -2.28
C GLU A 48 5.40 7.49 -3.12
N TRP A 49 6.16 6.95 -4.08
CA TRP A 49 5.73 5.81 -4.89
C TRP A 49 5.36 4.61 -4.01
N SER A 50 6.17 4.29 -2.99
CA SER A 50 5.93 3.15 -2.11
C SER A 50 4.65 3.29 -1.31
N ARG A 51 4.35 4.49 -0.81
CA ARG A 51 3.07 4.79 -0.14
C ARG A 51 1.89 4.69 -1.09
N ASN A 52 2.04 5.19 -2.32
CA ASN A 52 1.00 5.04 -3.34
C ASN A 52 0.69 3.57 -3.64
N LYS A 53 1.72 2.71 -3.70
CA LYS A 53 1.52 1.26 -3.85
C LYS A 53 0.91 0.59 -2.63
N ALA A 54 1.29 1.01 -1.41
CA ALA A 54 0.67 0.52 -0.19
C ALA A 54 -0.83 0.80 -0.17
N ASP A 55 -1.22 2.02 -0.51
CA ASP A 55 -2.63 2.41 -0.56
C ASP A 55 -3.41 1.67 -1.65
N TRP A 56 -2.77 1.34 -2.78
CA TRP A 56 -3.41 0.49 -3.80
C TRP A 56 -3.58 -0.96 -3.34
N LEU A 57 -2.62 -1.49 -2.58
CA LEU A 57 -2.65 -2.86 -2.07
C LEU A 57 -3.66 -3.02 -0.92
N ASP A 58 -3.86 -1.97 -0.12
CA ASP A 58 -4.73 -2.02 1.04
C ASP A 58 -6.20 -2.22 0.62
N PRO A 59 -6.83 -3.36 0.92
CA PRO A 59 -8.22 -3.62 0.53
C PRO A 59 -9.22 -2.71 1.27
N LEU A 60 -8.80 -2.01 2.33
CA LEU A 60 -9.58 -0.99 3.03
C LEU A 60 -9.39 0.42 2.45
N THR A 61 -8.53 0.58 1.45
CA THR A 61 -8.28 1.84 0.76
C THR A 61 -8.60 1.68 -0.73
N ALA A 62 -9.63 2.38 -1.20
CA ALA A 62 -9.93 2.43 -2.62
C ALA A 62 -8.97 3.43 -3.28
N LYS A 63 -8.12 2.98 -4.21
CA LYS A 63 -7.19 3.85 -4.92
C LYS A 63 -7.05 3.45 -6.37
N GLU A 64 -6.97 4.46 -7.23
CA GLU A 64 -6.55 4.28 -8.60
C GLU A 64 -5.04 4.52 -8.70
N ASP A 65 -4.34 3.58 -9.31
CA ASP A 65 -2.92 3.66 -9.57
C ASP A 65 -2.67 3.68 -11.08
N GLU A 66 -1.76 4.54 -11.53
CA GLU A 66 -1.52 4.76 -12.96
C GLU A 66 -1.08 3.49 -13.72
N LEU A 67 -0.42 2.56 -13.03
CA LEU A 67 0.09 1.32 -13.65
C LEU A 67 -0.83 0.12 -13.40
N LEU A 68 -1.48 0.08 -12.24
CA LEU A 68 -2.26 -1.07 -11.78
C LEU A 68 -3.78 -0.89 -11.96
N GLY A 69 -4.23 0.32 -12.31
CA GLY A 69 -5.64 0.68 -12.41
C GLY A 69 -6.31 0.82 -11.04
N LYS A 70 -7.63 0.65 -10.99
CA LYS A 70 -8.42 0.78 -9.76
C LYS A 70 -8.26 -0.45 -8.86
N SER A 71 -7.89 -0.26 -7.60
CA SER A 71 -7.93 -1.31 -6.58
C SER A 71 -9.38 -1.68 -6.25
N LYS A 72 -9.61 -2.95 -5.89
CA LYS A 72 -10.92 -3.37 -5.37
C LYS A 72 -11.00 -3.08 -3.88
N HIS A 73 -11.99 -2.31 -3.48
CA HIS A 73 -12.28 -2.11 -2.07
C HIS A 73 -13.01 -3.34 -1.51
N ILE A 74 -12.71 -3.72 -0.27
CA ILE A 74 -13.29 -4.92 0.34
C ILE A 74 -14.83 -4.87 0.39
N PHE A 75 -15.40 -3.67 0.57
CA PHE A 75 -16.86 -3.49 0.57
C PHE A 75 -17.50 -3.65 -0.81
N ASP A 76 -16.78 -3.39 -1.89
CA ASP A 76 -17.30 -3.64 -3.24
C ASP A 76 -17.45 -5.14 -3.46
N ILE A 77 -16.50 -5.93 -2.94
CA ILE A 77 -16.49 -7.39 -3.05
C ILE A 77 -17.60 -8.00 -2.17
N ILE A 78 -17.72 -7.55 -0.92
CA ILE A 78 -18.74 -8.05 0.03
C ILE A 78 -20.16 -7.74 -0.44
N ASN A 79 -20.39 -6.65 -1.20
CA ASN A 79 -21.72 -6.28 -1.68
C ASN A 79 -22.11 -6.97 -3.00
N GLU A 80 -21.13 -7.37 -3.83
CA GLU A 80 -21.39 -8.09 -5.10
C GLU A 80 -21.73 -9.57 -4.85
N ASP A 81 -21.17 -10.15 -3.80
CA ASP A 81 -21.54 -11.46 -3.31
C ASP A 81 -22.64 -11.29 -2.25
N ASN A 82 -23.90 -11.66 -2.56
CA ASN A 82 -24.89 -11.91 -1.49
C ASN A 82 -24.36 -13.08 -0.65
N ILE A 83 -23.53 -12.81 0.35
CA ILE A 83 -23.19 -13.74 1.44
C ILE A 83 -24.48 -14.06 2.21
#